data_AF-A0A0V8ENZ6-F1
#
_entry.id   AF-A0A0V8ENZ6-F1
#
_cell.length_a   1.000
_cell.length_b   1.000
_cell.length_c   1.000
_cell.angle_alpha   90.00
_cell.angle_beta   90.00
_cell.angle_gamma   90.00
#
_symmetry.space_group_name_H-M   'P 1'
#
loop_
_entity.id
_entity.type
_entity.pdbx_description
1 polymer ?
#
loop_
_entity_poly.entity_id
_entity_poly.type
_entity_poly.pdbx_seq_one_letter_code
_entity_poly.pdbx_strand_id
1 'polypeptide(L)'
;MAEEKIARIAREIYENVGGTQNVKKLIHCMTRVRMTIIDDSKVNLAGLKAIDGVMGVVEDETLQVVIGPGTVNKVAQAMVETVGVRLGETFPSAEGQSIDDLMAKTKSEAKEKYNKPSKFKAVLNTISKIFVPLIPAFVGAGLIGGLASVLGNLVTAGTLDAATWTQFITVLKIIQSGIFSYLAIYVGINSAQEFGATPSLGGVIGAVSLLTGMNPEAPLKNIFNGSALSAGQGGIIGVIFAVWLL
;
A
#
# COMPACT_ATOMS: atom_id res chain seq x y z
N MET A 1 -13.61 -31.24 -17.70
CA MET A 1 -12.21 -30.75 -17.73
C MET A 1 -11.99 -29.42 -17.03
N ALA A 2 -12.57 -28.29 -17.48
CA ALA A 2 -12.31 -26.98 -16.84
C ALA A 2 -13.00 -26.80 -15.47
N GLU A 3 -14.26 -27.24 -15.34
CA GLU A 3 -15.01 -27.19 -14.08
C GLU A 3 -14.45 -28.13 -13.02
N GLU A 4 -14.04 -29.34 -13.41
CA GLU A 4 -13.35 -30.29 -12.54
C GLU A 4 -12.03 -29.72 -12.00
N LYS A 5 -11.27 -28.99 -12.83
CA LYS A 5 -10.03 -28.31 -12.40
C LYS A 5 -10.33 -27.23 -11.36
N ILE A 6 -11.38 -26.44 -11.53
CA ILE A 6 -11.77 -25.36 -10.61
C ILE A 6 -12.21 -25.96 -9.26
N ALA A 7 -13.08 -26.97 -9.28
CA ALA A 7 -13.55 -27.66 -8.09
C ALA A 7 -12.39 -28.35 -7.34
N ARG A 8 -11.46 -28.97 -8.08
CA ARG A 8 -10.24 -29.56 -7.51
C ARG A 8 -9.40 -28.52 -6.76
N ILE A 9 -9.09 -27.39 -7.41
CA ILE A 9 -8.27 -26.33 -6.80
C ILE A 9 -8.98 -25.77 -5.56
N ALA A 10 -10.28 -25.49 -5.62
CA ALA A 10 -11.04 -25.00 -4.48
C ALA A 10 -10.99 -25.96 -3.28
N ARG A 11 -11.20 -27.27 -3.52
CA ARG A 11 -11.12 -28.32 -2.50
C ARG A 11 -9.73 -28.42 -1.89
N GLU A 12 -8.69 -28.49 -2.72
CA GLU A 12 -7.30 -28.60 -2.24
C GLU A 12 -6.86 -27.37 -1.45
N ILE A 13 -7.36 -26.17 -1.81
CA ILE A 13 -7.13 -24.97 -0.99
C ILE A 13 -7.74 -25.16 0.40
N TYR A 14 -9.01 -25.61 0.51
CA TYR A 14 -9.63 -25.85 1.82
C TYR A 14 -8.90 -26.89 2.66
N GLU A 15 -8.48 -28.00 2.06
CA GLU A 15 -7.69 -29.04 2.74
C GLU A 15 -6.40 -28.49 3.33
N ASN A 16 -5.71 -27.60 2.60
CA ASN A 16 -4.44 -27.03 3.03
C ASN A 16 -4.58 -25.79 3.94
N VAL A 17 -5.77 -25.22 4.12
CA VAL A 17 -5.99 -24.14 5.11
C VAL A 17 -6.66 -24.65 6.39
N GLY A 18 -6.80 -25.96 6.58
CA GLY A 18 -7.42 -26.53 7.79
C GLY A 18 -8.95 -26.59 7.75
N GLY A 19 -9.53 -26.58 6.55
CA GLY A 19 -10.97 -26.71 6.28
C GLY A 19 -11.70 -25.37 6.16
N THR A 20 -12.98 -25.44 5.77
CA THR A 20 -13.86 -24.27 5.60
C THR A 20 -14.06 -23.51 6.91
N GLN A 21 -14.08 -24.24 8.04
CA GLN A 21 -14.20 -23.70 9.39
C GLN A 21 -13.01 -22.83 9.82
N ASN A 22 -11.87 -22.92 9.13
CA ASN A 22 -10.70 -22.08 9.43
C ASN A 22 -10.66 -20.80 8.57
N VAL A 23 -11.63 -20.61 7.68
CA VAL A 23 -11.75 -19.43 6.83
C VAL A 23 -12.88 -18.56 7.37
N LYS A 24 -12.55 -17.34 7.79
CA LYS A 24 -13.55 -16.37 8.30
C LYS A 24 -14.29 -15.67 7.17
N LYS A 25 -13.56 -15.28 6.13
CA LYS A 25 -14.05 -14.49 5.00
C LYS A 25 -13.16 -14.73 3.80
N LEU A 26 -13.76 -14.76 2.61
CA LEU A 26 -13.05 -14.93 1.35
C LEU A 26 -13.45 -13.83 0.37
N ILE A 27 -12.45 -13.18 -0.22
CA ILE A 27 -12.61 -12.25 -1.35
C ILE A 27 -11.62 -12.63 -2.46
N HIS A 28 -11.70 -11.98 -3.62
CA HIS A 28 -10.67 -12.10 -4.64
C HIS A 28 -10.38 -10.75 -5.30
N CYS A 29 -9.21 -10.64 -5.94
CA CYS A 29 -8.89 -9.54 -6.85
C CYS A 29 -8.72 -10.08 -8.28
N MET A 30 -7.87 -9.45 -9.09
CA MET A 30 -7.65 -9.84 -10.48
C MET A 30 -6.90 -11.18 -10.64
N THR A 31 -6.04 -11.56 -9.69
CA THR A 31 -5.17 -12.74 -9.82
C THR A 31 -5.06 -13.61 -8.56
N ARG A 32 -5.67 -13.18 -7.44
CA ARG A 32 -5.51 -13.83 -6.13
C ARG A 32 -6.84 -14.03 -5.41
N VAL A 33 -6.99 -15.20 -4.81
CA VAL A 33 -7.98 -15.47 -3.76
C VAL A 33 -7.38 -15.01 -2.44
N ARG A 34 -8.13 -14.25 -1.63
CA ARG A 34 -7.68 -13.74 -0.33
C ARG A 34 -8.60 -14.25 0.75
N MET A 35 -8.03 -14.95 1.72
CA MET A 35 -8.76 -15.56 2.83
C MET A 35 -8.30 -14.94 4.14
N THR A 36 -9.25 -14.52 4.95
CA THR A 36 -8.99 -14.21 6.36
C THR A 36 -9.03 -15.53 7.13
N ILE A 37 -7.89 -15.97 7.64
CA ILE A 37 -7.74 -17.24 8.36
C ILE A 37 -7.99 -17.00 9.86
N ILE A 38 -8.61 -17.98 10.52
CA ILE A 38 -8.89 -17.94 11.97
C ILE A 38 -7.67 -18.43 12.76
N ASP A 39 -7.06 -19.53 12.34
CA ASP A 39 -5.92 -20.17 12.98
C ASP A 39 -4.85 -20.51 11.93
N ASP A 40 -3.81 -19.67 11.84
CA ASP A 40 -2.70 -19.85 10.89
C ASP A 40 -1.89 -21.13 11.15
N SER A 41 -1.92 -21.71 12.35
CA SER A 41 -1.18 -22.94 12.67
C SER A 41 -1.66 -24.16 11.88
N LYS A 42 -2.89 -24.10 11.34
CA LYS A 42 -3.50 -25.16 10.53
C LYS A 42 -3.22 -25.00 9.03
N VAL A 43 -2.51 -23.94 8.63
CA VAL A 43 -2.23 -23.66 7.22
C VAL A 43 -0.97 -24.39 6.77
N ASN A 44 -1.12 -25.26 5.77
CA ASN A 44 -0.03 -25.93 5.08
C ASN A 44 0.41 -25.13 3.84
N LEU A 45 1.34 -24.20 4.05
CA LEU A 45 1.87 -23.33 2.99
C LEU A 45 2.60 -24.09 1.87
N ALA A 46 3.31 -25.17 2.22
CA ALA A 46 4.01 -26.00 1.25
C ALA A 46 3.01 -26.74 0.36
N GLY A 47 1.95 -27.29 0.97
CA GLY A 47 0.85 -27.93 0.25
C GLY A 47 0.12 -26.96 -0.68
N LEU A 48 -0.20 -25.73 -0.22
CA LEU A 48 -0.82 -24.71 -1.07
C LEU A 48 0.01 -24.37 -2.31
N LYS A 49 1.34 -24.30 -2.18
CA LYS A 49 2.25 -24.03 -3.32
C LYS A 49 2.38 -25.22 -4.27
N ALA A 50 2.08 -26.43 -3.82
CA ALA A 50 2.17 -27.65 -4.62
C ALA A 50 0.90 -27.93 -5.44
N ILE A 51 -0.19 -27.20 -5.19
CA ILE A 51 -1.45 -27.34 -5.94
C ILE A 51 -1.25 -26.98 -7.41
N ASP A 52 -1.54 -27.91 -8.32
CA ASP A 52 -1.46 -27.67 -9.76
C ASP A 52 -2.48 -26.60 -10.20
N GLY A 53 -1.95 -25.44 -10.59
CA GLY A 53 -2.70 -24.23 -10.92
C GLY A 53 -2.49 -23.06 -9.94
N VAL A 54 -1.79 -23.27 -8.83
CA VAL A 54 -1.35 -22.20 -7.92
C VAL A 54 0.04 -21.73 -8.34
N MET A 55 0.16 -20.45 -8.64
CA MET A 55 1.42 -19.80 -9.05
C MET A 55 2.23 -19.30 -7.85
N GLY A 56 1.61 -19.18 -6.68
CA GLY A 56 2.27 -18.72 -5.47
C GLY A 56 1.30 -18.52 -4.32
N VAL A 57 1.87 -18.38 -3.12
CA VAL A 57 1.15 -18.10 -1.89
C VAL A 57 1.86 -16.95 -1.19
N VAL A 58 1.09 -15.95 -0.76
CA VAL A 58 1.59 -14.77 -0.07
C VAL A 58 0.84 -14.65 1.25
N GLU A 59 1.58 -14.60 2.35
CA GLU A 59 1.06 -14.28 3.68
C GLU A 59 1.29 -12.80 3.97
N ASP A 60 0.21 -12.10 4.31
CA ASP A 60 0.17 -10.68 4.69
C ASP A 60 -0.97 -10.50 5.71
N GLU A 61 -1.75 -9.42 5.69
CA GLU A 61 -2.99 -9.28 6.49
C GLU A 61 -4.04 -10.38 6.20
N THR A 62 -3.96 -11.02 5.03
CA THR A 62 -4.78 -12.17 4.62
C THR A 62 -3.90 -13.20 3.93
N LEU A 63 -4.29 -14.47 3.98
CA LEU A 63 -3.65 -15.53 3.22
C LEU A 63 -4.08 -15.41 1.75
N GLN A 64 -3.12 -15.17 0.85
CA GLN A 64 -3.39 -14.95 -0.57
C GLN A 64 -2.86 -16.10 -1.42
N VAL A 65 -3.74 -16.75 -2.17
CA VAL A 65 -3.39 -17.80 -3.14
C VAL A 65 -3.44 -17.21 -4.54
N VAL A 66 -2.30 -17.20 -5.24
CA VAL A 66 -2.14 -16.64 -6.59
C VAL A 66 -2.50 -17.73 -7.60
N ILE A 67 -3.57 -17.53 -8.35
CA ILE A 67 -4.09 -18.52 -9.32
C ILE A 67 -4.04 -17.96 -10.75
N GLY A 68 -3.92 -16.64 -10.90
CA GLY A 68 -3.82 -15.96 -12.20
C GLY A 68 -5.16 -15.38 -12.70
N PRO A 69 -5.10 -14.52 -13.73
CA PRO A 69 -6.28 -13.84 -14.25
C PRO A 69 -7.25 -14.81 -14.93
N GLY A 70 -8.55 -14.55 -14.79
CA GLY A 70 -9.62 -15.35 -15.39
C GLY A 70 -10.02 -16.61 -14.59
N THR A 71 -9.08 -17.32 -13.98
CA THR A 71 -9.36 -18.52 -13.16
C THR A 71 -9.72 -18.16 -11.72
N VAL A 72 -9.15 -17.10 -11.16
CA VAL A 72 -9.35 -16.69 -9.76
C VAL A 72 -10.83 -16.48 -9.41
N ASN A 73 -11.61 -15.83 -10.28
CA ASN A 73 -13.03 -15.54 -10.01
C ASN A 73 -13.82 -16.84 -9.84
N LYS A 74 -13.57 -17.81 -10.72
CA LYS A 74 -14.27 -19.10 -10.71
C LYS A 74 -13.92 -19.94 -9.49
N VAL A 75 -12.64 -19.95 -9.10
CA VAL A 75 -12.20 -20.67 -7.88
C VAL A 75 -12.78 -20.02 -6.63
N ALA A 76 -12.69 -18.69 -6.51
CA ALA A 76 -13.26 -17.96 -5.38
C ALA A 76 -14.76 -18.20 -5.23
N GLN A 77 -15.48 -18.23 -6.36
CA GLN A 77 -16.91 -18.46 -6.41
C GLN A 77 -17.29 -19.89 -6.01
N ALA A 78 -16.61 -20.90 -6.57
CA ALA A 78 -16.80 -22.30 -6.17
C ALA A 78 -16.52 -22.52 -4.66
N MET A 79 -15.52 -21.82 -4.12
CA MET A 79 -15.19 -21.89 -2.70
C MET A 79 -16.33 -21.37 -1.81
N VAL A 80 -16.91 -20.20 -2.12
CA VAL A 80 -18.01 -19.65 -1.30
C VAL A 80 -19.34 -20.37 -1.51
N GLU A 81 -19.58 -20.91 -2.71
CA GLU A 81 -20.75 -21.75 -3.00
C GLU A 81 -20.77 -23.03 -2.15
N THR A 82 -19.60 -23.62 -1.89
CA THR A 82 -19.46 -24.82 -1.04
C THR A 82 -19.96 -24.59 0.39
N VAL A 83 -19.92 -23.35 0.88
CA VAL A 83 -20.36 -22.97 2.24
C VAL A 83 -21.65 -22.14 2.23
N GLY A 84 -22.27 -21.92 1.06
CA GLY A 84 -23.54 -21.23 0.91
C GLY A 84 -23.52 -19.73 1.22
N VAL A 85 -22.39 -19.05 1.09
CA VAL A 85 -22.26 -17.59 1.34
C VAL A 85 -21.81 -16.85 0.09
N ARG A 86 -21.90 -15.51 0.11
CA ARG A 86 -21.33 -14.67 -0.96
C ARG A 86 -19.90 -14.26 -0.65
N LEU A 87 -19.17 -13.85 -1.69
CA LEU A 87 -17.84 -13.26 -1.54
C LEU A 87 -17.88 -12.07 -0.59
N GLY A 88 -17.00 -12.11 0.41
CA GLY A 88 -16.88 -11.09 1.43
C GLY A 88 -17.87 -11.19 2.59
N GLU A 89 -18.79 -12.15 2.59
CA GLU A 89 -19.59 -12.49 3.77
C GLU A 89 -18.78 -13.36 4.73
N THR A 90 -19.14 -13.30 6.01
CA THR A 90 -18.56 -14.17 7.03
C THR A 90 -19.04 -15.59 6.84
N PHE A 91 -18.11 -16.54 6.89
CA PHE A 91 -18.43 -17.96 6.75
C PHE A 91 -19.23 -18.44 7.96
N PRO A 92 -20.17 -19.39 7.79
CA PRO A 92 -20.92 -19.95 8.89
C PRO A 92 -19.95 -20.80 9.72
N SER A 93 -19.60 -20.31 10.91
CA SER A 93 -18.83 -21.11 11.88
C SER A 93 -19.80 -21.95 12.70
N ALA A 94 -19.43 -23.22 12.86
CA ALA A 94 -20.15 -24.28 13.56
C ALA A 94 -20.69 -23.87 14.95
N GLU A 95 -21.83 -24.46 15.29
CA GLU A 95 -22.49 -24.39 16.59
C GLU A 95 -21.51 -24.53 17.78
N GLY A 96 -21.60 -23.62 18.76
CA GLY A 96 -21.43 -24.02 20.16
C GLY A 96 -20.20 -23.59 20.97
N GLN A 97 -19.38 -22.60 20.59
CA GLN A 97 -18.42 -22.01 21.53
C GLN A 97 -18.33 -20.48 21.40
N SER A 98 -18.50 -19.78 22.53
CA SER A 98 -18.44 -18.33 22.64
C SER A 98 -17.07 -17.79 22.24
N ILE A 99 -17.10 -16.90 21.26
CA ILE A 99 -15.94 -16.26 20.60
C ILE A 99 -15.06 -15.46 21.58
N ASP A 100 -15.58 -15.10 22.76
CA ASP A 100 -14.85 -14.30 23.76
C ASP A 100 -13.76 -15.10 24.51
N ASP A 101 -13.89 -16.42 24.68
CA ASP A 101 -12.92 -17.23 25.44
C ASP A 101 -11.69 -17.64 24.61
N LEU A 102 -11.82 -17.77 23.29
CA LEU A 102 -10.70 -18.08 22.38
C LEU A 102 -9.83 -16.85 22.09
N MET A 103 -10.40 -15.64 22.20
CA MET A 103 -9.67 -14.38 22.01
C MET A 103 -8.71 -14.06 23.16
N ALA A 104 -8.91 -14.61 24.36
CA ALA A 104 -8.05 -14.35 25.50
C ALA A 104 -6.76 -15.19 25.51
N LYS A 105 -6.77 -16.40 24.94
CA LYS A 105 -5.59 -17.30 24.96
C LYS A 105 -4.71 -17.21 23.70
N THR A 106 -5.28 -16.97 22.52
CA THR A 106 -4.48 -17.00 21.27
C THR A 106 -3.81 -15.65 20.94
N LYS A 107 -4.28 -14.54 21.52
CA LYS A 107 -3.74 -13.19 21.26
C LYS A 107 -2.39 -12.93 21.95
N SER A 108 -2.06 -13.72 22.98
CA SER A 108 -0.81 -13.63 23.73
C SER A 108 0.32 -14.43 23.06
N GLU A 109 0.04 -15.62 22.53
CA GLU A 109 1.08 -16.55 22.08
C GLU A 109 1.32 -16.57 20.55
N ALA A 110 0.33 -16.21 19.74
CA ALA A 110 0.50 -16.12 18.28
C ALA A 110 1.18 -14.83 17.79
N LYS A 111 1.19 -13.77 18.63
CA LYS A 111 1.89 -12.50 18.31
C LYS A 111 3.41 -12.57 18.47
N GLU A 112 3.93 -13.50 19.27
CA GLU A 112 5.37 -13.53 19.56
C GLU A 112 6.18 -14.43 18.64
N LYS A 113 5.58 -15.46 18.03
CA LYS A 113 6.37 -16.55 17.44
C LYS A 113 6.52 -16.54 15.91
N TYR A 114 5.64 -15.89 15.14
CA TYR A 114 5.66 -16.06 13.66
C TYR A 114 5.47 -14.81 12.79
N ASN A 115 5.31 -13.62 13.38
CA ASN A 115 5.27 -12.38 12.61
C ASN A 115 6.23 -11.33 13.19
N LYS A 116 7.53 -11.64 13.16
CA LYS A 116 8.52 -10.57 12.99
C LYS A 116 8.69 -10.41 11.49
N PRO A 117 7.92 -9.55 10.79
CA PRO A 117 8.40 -9.05 9.51
C PRO A 117 9.86 -8.65 9.75
N SER A 118 10.78 -9.15 8.90
CA SER A 118 12.17 -8.69 8.94
C SER A 118 12.12 -7.18 9.16
N LYS A 119 12.88 -6.63 10.12
CA LYS A 119 12.78 -5.20 10.48
C LYS A 119 12.79 -4.31 9.23
N PHE A 120 13.48 -4.76 8.19
CA PHE A 120 13.45 -4.21 6.84
C PHE A 120 12.06 -4.19 6.15
N LYS A 121 11.34 -5.32 6.12
CA LYS A 121 9.96 -5.39 5.60
C LYS A 121 9.01 -4.47 6.37
N ALA A 122 9.17 -4.36 7.69
CA ALA A 122 8.36 -3.44 8.49
C ALA A 122 8.61 -1.98 8.09
N VAL A 123 9.88 -1.58 7.95
CA VAL A 123 10.27 -0.25 7.47
C VAL A 123 9.72 0.02 6.06
N LEU A 124 9.85 -0.95 5.14
CA LEU A 124 9.30 -0.80 3.79
C LEU A 124 7.78 -0.62 3.80
N ASN A 125 7.07 -1.37 4.65
CA ASN A 125 5.62 -1.25 4.78
C ASN A 125 5.22 0.15 5.28
N THR A 126 5.92 0.68 6.30
CA THR A 126 5.74 2.05 6.77
C THR A 126 5.95 3.06 5.65
N ILE A 127 7.05 2.96 4.90
CA ILE A 127 7.31 3.84 3.75
C ILE A 127 6.19 3.72 2.72
N SER A 128 5.75 2.50 2.39
CA SER A 128 4.65 2.31 1.43
C SER A 128 3.37 3.02 1.88
N LYS A 129 2.96 2.89 3.14
CA LYS A 129 1.74 3.53 3.64
C LYS A 129 1.81 5.06 3.62
N ILE A 130 3.02 5.64 3.78
CA ILE A 130 3.24 7.09 3.66
C ILE A 130 3.04 7.58 2.21
N PHE A 131 3.51 6.81 1.22
CA PHE A 131 3.51 7.24 -0.18
C PHE A 131 2.30 6.80 -1.00
N VAL A 132 1.63 5.70 -0.62
CA VAL A 132 0.43 5.20 -1.34
C VAL A 132 -0.66 6.27 -1.49
N PRO A 133 -1.00 7.07 -0.46
CA PRO A 133 -1.97 8.15 -0.61
C PRO A 133 -1.57 9.23 -1.63
N LEU A 134 -0.29 9.36 -1.97
CA LEU A 134 0.23 10.35 -2.92
C LEU A 134 0.20 9.86 -4.38
N ILE A 135 0.00 8.56 -4.62
CA ILE A 135 -0.01 7.96 -5.96
C ILE A 135 -0.97 8.69 -6.91
N PRO A 136 -2.24 9.00 -6.55
CA PRO A 136 -3.14 9.67 -7.49
C PRO A 136 -2.62 11.04 -7.94
N ALA A 137 -1.99 11.78 -7.03
CA ALA A 137 -1.45 13.09 -7.31
C ALA A 137 -0.17 13.00 -8.18
N PHE A 138 0.67 11.99 -7.98
CA PHE A 138 1.81 11.72 -8.87
C PHE A 138 1.37 11.35 -10.29
N VAL A 139 0.33 10.52 -10.43
CA VAL A 139 -0.24 10.17 -11.73
C VAL A 139 -0.75 11.43 -12.44
N GLY A 140 -1.52 12.27 -11.74
CA GLY A 140 -2.02 13.53 -12.28
C GLY A 140 -0.90 14.47 -12.73
N ALA A 141 0.10 14.71 -11.87
CA ALA A 141 1.25 15.56 -12.21
C ALA A 141 2.05 15.02 -13.41
N GLY A 142 2.25 13.69 -13.48
CA GLY A 142 2.95 13.04 -14.58
C GLY A 142 2.22 13.22 -15.92
N LEU A 143 0.89 13.01 -15.95
CA LEU A 143 0.09 13.19 -17.17
C LEU A 143 0.07 14.66 -17.64
N ILE A 144 -0.09 15.60 -16.70
CA ILE A 144 -0.05 17.04 -16.99
C ILE A 144 1.32 17.44 -17.54
N GLY A 145 2.40 16.96 -16.92
CA GLY A 145 3.75 17.22 -17.39
C GLY A 145 4.05 16.61 -18.75
N GLY A 146 3.55 15.41 -19.01
CA GLY A 146 3.62 14.75 -20.33
C GLY A 146 2.92 15.59 -21.41
N LEU A 147 1.70 16.04 -21.14
CA LEU A 147 0.97 16.93 -22.05
C LEU A 147 1.71 18.24 -22.28
N ALA A 148 2.18 18.91 -21.22
CA ALA A 148 2.93 20.15 -21.31
C ALA A 148 4.21 20.00 -22.14
N SER A 149 4.88 18.84 -22.02
CA SER A 149 6.09 18.52 -22.78
C SER A 149 5.79 18.31 -24.27
N VAL A 150 4.72 17.58 -24.60
CA VAL A 150 4.28 17.41 -26.00
C VAL A 150 3.95 18.76 -26.63
N LEU A 151 3.16 19.59 -25.95
CA LEU A 151 2.82 20.94 -26.43
C LEU A 151 4.07 21.82 -26.61
N GLY A 152 5.01 21.77 -25.65
CA GLY A 152 6.29 22.48 -25.76
C GLY A 152 7.13 22.04 -26.96
N ASN A 153 7.17 20.75 -27.26
CA ASN A 153 7.86 20.21 -28.42
C ASN A 153 7.19 20.66 -29.73
N LEU A 154 5.86 20.71 -29.79
CA LEU A 154 5.13 21.20 -30.97
C LEU A 154 5.34 22.70 -31.21
N VAL A 155 5.44 23.51 -30.15
CA VAL A 155 5.85 24.92 -30.26
C VAL A 155 7.27 25.03 -30.79
N THR A 156 8.19 24.23 -30.26
CA THR A 156 9.60 24.22 -30.69
C THR A 156 9.75 23.78 -32.16
N ALA A 157 8.92 22.84 -32.61
CA ALA A 157 8.87 22.37 -33.99
C ALA A 157 8.19 23.36 -34.97
N GLY A 158 7.61 24.46 -34.47
CA GLY A 158 6.89 25.43 -35.29
C GLY A 158 5.46 25.02 -35.69
N THR A 159 4.98 23.87 -35.20
CA THR A 159 3.60 23.40 -35.46
C THR A 159 2.56 24.22 -34.68
N LEU A 160 2.94 24.72 -33.51
CA LEU A 160 2.10 25.60 -32.68
C LEU A 160 2.76 26.96 -32.49
N ASP A 161 1.94 28.02 -32.54
CA ASP A 161 2.42 29.38 -32.30
C ASP A 161 2.81 29.60 -30.83
N ALA A 162 4.03 30.09 -30.61
CA ALA A 162 4.57 30.33 -29.29
C ALA A 162 3.83 31.43 -28.54
N ALA A 163 3.37 32.49 -29.22
CA ALA A 163 2.68 33.62 -28.58
C ALA A 163 1.38 33.17 -27.91
N THR A 164 0.70 32.19 -28.52
CA THR A 164 -0.54 31.61 -27.99
C THR A 164 -0.30 30.53 -26.93
N TRP A 165 0.64 29.60 -27.18
CA TRP A 165 0.71 28.36 -26.40
C TRP A 165 1.65 28.42 -25.19
N THR A 166 2.62 29.34 -25.16
CA THR A 166 3.64 29.40 -24.10
C THR A 166 3.02 29.62 -22.71
N GLN A 167 2.02 30.49 -22.61
CA GLN A 167 1.35 30.75 -21.33
C GLN A 167 0.59 29.52 -20.84
N PHE A 168 -0.11 28.81 -21.72
CA PHE A 168 -0.83 27.58 -21.38
C PHE A 168 0.13 26.48 -20.89
N ILE A 169 1.23 26.26 -21.62
CA ILE A 169 2.27 25.30 -21.24
C ILE A 169 2.86 25.65 -19.86
N THR A 170 3.11 26.94 -19.61
CA THR A 170 3.64 27.42 -18.32
C THR A 170 2.67 27.13 -17.18
N VAL A 171 1.38 27.37 -17.34
CA VAL A 171 0.35 27.03 -16.34
C VAL A 171 0.36 25.53 -16.04
N LEU A 172 0.40 24.67 -17.07
CA LEU A 172 0.47 23.22 -16.88
C LEU A 172 1.73 22.81 -16.10
N LYS A 173 2.89 23.38 -16.42
CA LYS A 173 4.14 23.11 -15.70
C LYS A 173 4.08 23.57 -14.24
N ILE A 174 3.43 24.70 -13.95
CA ILE A 174 3.21 25.16 -12.57
C ILE A 174 2.33 24.16 -11.81
N ILE A 175 1.22 23.72 -12.40
CA ILE A 175 0.35 22.70 -11.79
C ILE A 175 1.12 21.40 -11.54
N GLN A 176 1.89 20.93 -12.53
CA GLN A 176 2.77 19.77 -12.39
C GLN A 176 3.76 19.94 -11.23
N SER A 177 4.38 21.11 -11.09
CA SER A 177 5.39 21.37 -10.06
C SER A 177 4.84 21.34 -8.63
N GLY A 178 3.54 21.62 -8.45
CA GLY A 178 2.92 21.79 -7.14
C GLY A 178 3.15 20.60 -6.21
N ILE A 179 2.97 19.37 -6.69
CA ILE A 179 3.15 18.18 -5.84
C ILE A 179 4.61 18.02 -5.37
N PHE A 180 5.58 18.32 -6.24
CA PHE A 180 7.00 18.18 -5.93
C PHE A 180 7.47 19.28 -4.98
N SER A 181 6.97 20.51 -5.16
CA SER A 181 7.27 21.65 -4.30
C SER A 181 6.79 21.46 -2.86
N TYR A 182 5.64 20.80 -2.68
CA TYR A 182 5.03 20.58 -1.36
C TYR A 182 5.09 19.13 -0.89
N LEU A 183 5.92 18.30 -1.53
CA LEU A 183 6.04 16.88 -1.25
C LEU A 183 6.39 16.61 0.22
N ALA A 184 7.31 17.41 0.78
CA ALA A 184 7.71 17.33 2.18
C ALA A 184 6.51 17.52 3.14
N ILE A 185 5.60 18.45 2.84
CA ILE A 185 4.42 18.73 3.67
C ILE A 185 3.49 17.52 3.67
N TYR A 186 3.13 17.01 2.50
CA TYR A 186 2.22 15.87 2.38
C TYR A 186 2.81 14.58 2.95
N VAL A 187 4.13 14.36 2.77
CA VAL A 187 4.79 13.24 3.43
C VAL A 187 4.77 13.41 4.94
N GLY A 188 4.99 14.62 5.46
CA GLY A 188 4.87 14.89 6.89
C GLY A 188 3.48 14.57 7.43
N ILE A 189 2.42 15.00 6.74
CA ILE A 189 1.02 14.69 7.07
C ILE A 189 0.78 13.17 7.11
N ASN A 190 1.16 12.45 6.06
CA ASN A 190 0.94 11.01 5.96
C ASN A 190 1.81 10.22 6.98
N SER A 191 3.02 10.69 7.27
CA SER A 191 3.89 10.11 8.29
C SER A 191 3.27 10.26 9.67
N ALA A 192 2.68 11.42 9.98
CA ALA A 192 1.99 11.63 11.25
C ALA A 192 0.79 10.70 11.37
N GLN A 193 0.02 10.52 10.30
CA GLN A 193 -1.07 9.54 10.27
C GLN A 193 -0.58 8.10 10.50
N GLU A 194 0.53 7.70 9.88
CA GLU A 194 1.09 6.34 10.05
C GLU A 194 1.65 6.12 11.46
N PHE A 195 2.27 7.13 12.08
CA PHE A 195 2.84 7.04 13.42
C PHE A 195 1.86 7.36 14.55
N GLY A 196 0.63 7.76 14.22
CA GLY A 196 -0.41 8.10 15.20
C GLY A 196 -0.28 9.51 15.80
N ALA A 197 0.56 10.36 15.23
CA ALA A 197 0.67 11.77 15.59
C ALA A 197 -0.42 12.63 14.91
N THR A 198 -0.56 13.88 15.33
CA THR A 198 -1.53 14.80 14.72
C THR A 198 -1.09 15.18 13.29
N PRO A 199 -1.92 14.98 12.25
CA PRO A 199 -1.54 15.21 10.85
C PRO A 199 -1.07 16.65 10.56
N SER A 200 -1.68 17.65 11.22
CA SER A 200 -1.29 19.04 11.08
C SER A 200 0.13 19.30 11.57
N LEU A 201 0.56 18.68 12.68
CA LEU A 201 1.94 18.78 13.18
C LEU A 201 2.94 18.16 12.21
N GLY A 202 2.59 17.01 11.62
CA GLY A 202 3.37 16.41 10.54
C GLY A 202 3.54 17.35 9.35
N GLY A 203 2.46 18.00 8.92
CA GLY A 203 2.49 19.01 7.86
C GLY A 203 3.36 20.21 8.20
N VAL A 204 3.32 20.70 9.45
CA VAL A 204 4.18 21.79 9.93
C VAL A 204 5.65 21.39 9.89
N ILE A 205 6.00 20.17 10.33
CA ILE A 205 7.39 19.67 10.24
C ILE A 205 7.85 19.64 8.78
N GLY A 206 7.01 19.12 7.87
CA GLY A 206 7.30 19.15 6.44
C GLY A 206 7.50 20.56 5.90
N ALA A 207 6.68 21.52 6.32
CA ALA A 207 6.78 22.93 5.89
C ALA A 207 8.04 23.62 6.43
N VAL A 208 8.44 23.36 7.67
CA VAL A 208 9.67 23.90 8.26
C VAL A 208 10.90 23.45 7.46
N SER A 209 10.91 22.22 6.92
CA SER A 209 12.03 21.73 6.09
C SER A 209 12.24 22.56 4.81
N LEU A 210 11.24 23.32 4.35
CA LEU A 210 11.34 24.20 3.20
C LEU A 210 12.08 25.52 3.51
N LEU A 211 12.27 25.84 4.79
CA LEU A 211 12.98 27.05 5.27
C LEU A 211 12.48 28.36 4.63
N THR A 212 11.20 28.44 4.28
CA THR A 212 10.61 29.62 3.58
C THR A 212 10.70 30.91 4.38
N GLY A 213 10.86 30.84 5.71
CA GLY A 213 11.07 31.99 6.59
C GLY A 213 12.53 32.34 6.89
N MET A 214 13.50 31.59 6.34
CA MET A 214 14.93 31.84 6.59
C MET A 214 15.46 32.96 5.69
N ASN A 215 16.24 33.90 6.23
CA ASN A 215 16.94 34.90 5.43
C ASN A 215 18.05 34.21 4.61
N PRO A 216 18.00 34.24 3.26
CA PRO A 216 19.03 33.62 2.42
C PRO A 216 20.42 34.24 2.59
N GLU A 217 20.51 35.52 2.97
CA GLU A 217 21.78 36.25 3.16
C GLU A 217 22.43 35.97 4.52
N ALA A 218 21.66 35.42 5.47
CA ALA A 218 22.12 35.07 6.81
C ALA A 218 21.60 33.67 7.20
N PRO A 219 22.08 32.61 6.52
CA PRO A 219 21.56 31.27 6.75
C PRO A 219 21.92 30.76 8.15
N LEU A 220 20.96 30.05 8.76
CA LEU A 220 21.21 29.32 9.99
C LEU A 220 22.30 28.27 9.79
N LYS A 221 23.11 28.04 10.82
CA LYS A 221 24.18 27.03 10.77
C LYS A 221 23.68 25.71 11.35
N ASN A 222 24.03 24.62 10.68
CA ASN A 222 23.79 23.27 11.15
C ASN A 222 24.62 23.01 12.41
N ILE A 223 23.96 22.52 13.47
CA ILE A 223 24.55 22.33 14.79
C ILE A 223 25.63 21.24 14.85
N PHE A 224 25.67 20.33 13.88
CA PHE A 224 26.58 19.18 13.86
C PHE A 224 27.88 19.44 13.09
N ASN A 225 27.81 20.22 12.01
CA ASN A 225 28.95 20.44 11.11
C ASN A 225 29.25 21.92 10.82
N GLY A 226 28.45 22.85 11.36
CA GLY A 226 28.62 24.29 11.19
C GLY A 226 28.29 24.84 9.79
N SER A 227 27.85 24.00 8.84
CA SER A 227 27.52 24.43 7.48
C SER A 227 26.21 25.22 7.43
N ALA A 228 26.06 26.12 6.46
CA ALA A 228 24.77 26.79 6.21
C ALA A 228 23.66 25.76 5.92
N LEU A 229 22.48 25.97 6.48
CA LEU A 229 21.30 25.18 6.17
C LEU A 229 20.75 25.56 4.78
N SER A 230 20.26 24.56 4.06
CA SER A 230 19.60 24.75 2.77
C SER A 230 18.15 24.25 2.80
N ALA A 231 17.26 24.90 2.04
CA ALA A 231 15.89 24.44 1.90
C ALA A 231 15.84 22.99 1.38
N GLY A 232 14.98 22.16 1.97
CA GLY A 232 14.86 20.75 1.65
C GLY A 232 16.03 19.87 2.11
N GLN A 233 16.96 20.39 2.94
CA GLN A 233 18.06 19.60 3.49
C GLN A 233 17.53 18.42 4.33
N GLY A 234 18.10 17.23 4.14
CA GLY A 234 17.61 15.98 4.72
C GLY A 234 16.45 15.35 3.95
N GLY A 235 15.83 16.10 3.03
CA GLY A 235 14.77 15.65 2.14
C GLY A 235 13.59 15.03 2.88
N ILE A 236 12.89 14.16 2.17
CA ILE A 236 11.68 13.50 2.67
C ILE A 236 12.00 12.56 3.84
N ILE A 237 13.16 11.89 3.82
CA ILE A 237 13.58 10.97 4.88
C ILE A 237 13.75 11.73 6.21
N GLY A 238 14.35 12.92 6.17
CA GLY A 238 14.48 13.79 7.34
C GLY A 238 13.12 14.18 7.92
N VAL A 239 12.14 14.47 7.06
CA VAL A 239 10.76 14.76 7.50
C VAL A 239 10.12 13.55 8.17
N ILE A 240 10.17 12.36 7.54
CA ILE A 240 9.61 11.12 8.12
C ILE A 240 10.22 10.87 9.50
N PHE A 241 11.54 10.98 9.62
CA PHE A 241 12.24 10.78 10.88
C PHE A 241 11.87 11.82 11.94
N ALA A 242 11.77 13.10 11.58
CA ALA A 242 11.37 14.16 12.49
C ALA A 242 9.92 13.96 13.01
N VAL A 243 9.01 13.50 12.14
CA VAL A 243 7.64 13.17 12.54
C VAL A 243 7.57 11.92 13.41
N TRP A 244 8.44 10.93 13.17
CA TRP A 244 8.54 9.73 14.02
C TRP A 244 9.00 10.04 15.46
N LEU A 245 9.69 11.17 15.67
CA LEU A 245 10.11 11.62 17.00
C LEU A 245 9.01 12.34 17.80
N LEU A 246 7.86 12.67 17.19
CA LEU A 246 6.71 13.25 17.88
C LEU A 246 6.00 12.22 18.76
#